data_AF-A0AAW5R7P0-F1
#
_entry.id   AF-A0AAW5R7P0-F1
#
_cell.length_a   1.000
_cell.length_b   1.000
_cell.length_c   1.000
_cell.angle_alpha   90.00
_cell.angle_beta   90.00
_cell.angle_gamma   90.00
#
_symmetry.space_group_name_H-M   'P 1'
#
loop_
_entity.id
_entity.type
_entity.pdbx_description
1 polymer ?
#
loop_
_entity_poly.entity_id
_entity_poly.type
_entity_poly.pdbx_seq_one_letter_code
_entity_poly.pdbx_strand_id
1 'polypeptide(L)'
;MIIPKYWAEAKTKTKFEGRQYTIKRFGWSDENIESAQQHAEQRVFEALEQLKIDKTVRRIDHKIAYNGAEGLPIREEIISQYDDVIITRNSYGALCLNTPDVLFADIDFVTQPHSSLYFIIFFVLLASSGLGAFYFSSWFIFGIGFVLSLLVTSLIAKSVFKFQQKLKGTPEQQALEKIRAFSTHYPTWHLRVYRTPNGYRILVMHQIFEPRGEQVQSFFKAIYADPYYDLMCQNQNCFRARISPKPWRIGVERLRQGIWPISNERMADRENWVREYERQAEDYASCRFVEQFGSQMVHPKAKRVQSIHDQYCKSDSLLDLA
;
A
#
# COMPACT_ATOMS: atom_id res chain seq x y z
N MET A 1 -2.55 -0.12 -16.78
CA MET A 1 -3.51 0.06 -15.68
C MET A 1 -4.77 -0.73 -15.99
N ILE A 2 -5.32 -1.48 -15.03
CA ILE A 2 -6.55 -2.26 -15.24
C ILE A 2 -7.52 -1.99 -14.08
N ILE A 3 -8.58 -1.20 -14.34
CA ILE A 3 -9.65 -0.88 -13.40
C ILE A 3 -11.01 -1.11 -14.10
N PRO A 4 -11.51 -2.36 -14.07
CA PRO A 4 -12.67 -2.72 -14.88
C PRO A 4 -13.99 -2.18 -14.33
N LYS A 5 -14.88 -1.78 -15.23
CA LYS A 5 -16.26 -1.37 -14.91
C LYS A 5 -17.16 -2.54 -14.55
N TYR A 6 -17.09 -3.62 -15.33
CA TYR A 6 -17.94 -4.79 -15.19
C TYR A 6 -17.15 -5.97 -14.66
N TRP A 7 -17.78 -6.73 -13.76
CA TRP A 7 -17.19 -7.89 -13.11
C TRP A 7 -18.19 -9.03 -13.08
N ALA A 8 -17.71 -10.23 -13.40
CA ALA A 8 -18.50 -11.46 -13.34
C ALA A 8 -17.69 -12.58 -12.67
N GLU A 9 -18.35 -13.68 -12.34
CA GLU A 9 -17.70 -14.86 -11.80
C GLU A 9 -18.16 -16.12 -12.51
N ALA A 10 -17.21 -17.02 -12.77
CA ALA A 10 -17.48 -18.35 -13.28
C ALA A 10 -16.93 -19.38 -12.30
N LYS A 11 -17.68 -20.46 -12.14
CA LYS A 11 -17.35 -21.54 -11.22
C LYS A 11 -17.63 -22.89 -11.85
N THR A 12 -16.67 -23.80 -11.76
CA THR A 12 -16.85 -25.19 -12.19
C THR A 12 -16.37 -26.16 -11.14
N LYS A 13 -16.92 -27.38 -11.17
CA LYS A 13 -16.48 -28.51 -10.37
C LYS A 13 -15.95 -29.57 -11.32
N THR A 14 -14.74 -30.05 -11.08
CA THR A 14 -14.13 -31.13 -11.87
C THR A 14 -13.51 -32.19 -10.96
N LYS A 15 -13.28 -33.39 -11.49
CA LYS A 15 -12.55 -34.46 -10.80
C LYS A 15 -11.24 -34.72 -11.56
N PHE A 16 -10.12 -34.63 -10.87
CA PHE A 16 -8.79 -34.85 -11.44
C PHE A 16 -7.98 -35.74 -10.49
N GLU A 17 -7.38 -36.81 -11.02
CA GLU A 17 -6.65 -37.83 -10.25
C GLU A 17 -7.40 -38.29 -8.98
N GLY A 18 -8.70 -38.58 -9.12
CA GLY A 18 -9.54 -39.06 -8.02
C GLY A 18 -10.02 -37.98 -7.03
N ARG A 19 -9.48 -36.76 -7.07
CA ARG A 19 -9.83 -35.64 -6.17
C ARG A 19 -10.81 -34.67 -6.84
N GLN A 20 -11.73 -34.12 -6.05
CA GLN A 20 -12.65 -33.09 -6.52
C GLN A 20 -12.01 -31.69 -6.39
N TYR A 21 -12.07 -30.93 -7.48
CA TYR A 21 -11.62 -29.55 -7.57
C TYR A 21 -12.82 -28.64 -7.80
N THR A 22 -12.87 -27.53 -7.05
CA THR A 22 -13.78 -26.42 -7.35
C THR A 22 -12.92 -25.26 -7.82
N ILE A 23 -13.07 -24.88 -9.08
CA ILE A 23 -12.35 -23.74 -9.66
C ILE A 23 -13.31 -22.58 -9.76
N LYS A 24 -12.92 -21.43 -9.20
CA LYS A 24 -13.67 -20.17 -9.31
C LYS A 24 -12.74 -19.08 -9.80
N ARG A 25 -13.16 -18.37 -10.85
CA ARG A 25 -12.45 -17.22 -11.41
C ARG A 25 -13.35 -16.01 -11.50
N PHE A 26 -12.76 -14.84 -11.31
CA PHE A 26 -13.38 -13.60 -11.72
C PHE A 26 -12.99 -13.27 -13.16
N GLY A 27 -13.96 -12.76 -13.91
CA GLY A 27 -13.74 -12.09 -15.19
C GLY A 27 -14.19 -10.64 -15.09
N TRP A 28 -13.74 -9.86 -16.05
CA TRP A 28 -13.96 -8.42 -16.06
C TRP A 28 -13.94 -7.85 -17.48
N SER A 29 -14.60 -6.70 -17.66
CA SER A 29 -14.68 -5.96 -18.92
C SER A 29 -14.92 -4.47 -18.66
N ASP A 30 -14.56 -3.64 -19.64
CA ASP A 30 -14.90 -2.21 -19.67
C ASP A 30 -16.17 -1.92 -20.49
N GLU A 31 -16.67 -2.90 -21.25
CA GLU A 31 -17.77 -2.72 -22.21
C GLU A 31 -19.13 -3.10 -21.64
N ASN A 32 -19.27 -4.33 -21.14
CA ASN A 32 -20.54 -4.88 -20.66
C ASN A 32 -20.34 -6.11 -19.76
N ILE A 33 -21.43 -6.59 -19.16
CA ILE A 33 -21.40 -7.71 -18.21
C ILE A 33 -21.22 -9.06 -18.91
N GLU A 34 -21.68 -9.20 -20.15
CA GLU A 34 -21.59 -10.41 -20.97
C GLU A 34 -20.13 -10.72 -21.30
N SER A 35 -19.35 -9.73 -21.74
CA SER A 35 -17.91 -9.84 -21.98
C SER A 35 -17.15 -10.17 -20.69
N ALA A 36 -17.56 -9.60 -19.54
CA ALA A 36 -16.97 -9.95 -18.25
C ALA A 36 -17.26 -11.42 -17.87
N GLN A 37 -18.45 -11.93 -18.19
CA GLN A 37 -18.82 -13.33 -17.97
C GLN A 37 -18.04 -14.27 -18.88
N GLN A 38 -17.94 -13.97 -20.18
CA GLN A 38 -17.12 -14.72 -21.13
C GLN A 38 -15.66 -14.79 -20.69
N HIS A 39 -15.09 -13.67 -20.25
CA HIS A 39 -13.73 -13.64 -19.70
C HIS A 39 -13.60 -14.51 -18.44
N ALA A 40 -14.60 -14.53 -17.55
CA ALA A 40 -14.58 -15.38 -16.37
C ALA A 40 -14.56 -16.86 -16.75
N GLU A 41 -15.39 -17.26 -17.72
CA GLU A 41 -15.48 -18.63 -18.24
C GLU A 41 -14.19 -19.06 -18.93
N GLN A 42 -13.61 -18.19 -19.75
CA GLN A 42 -12.31 -18.42 -20.39
C GLN A 42 -11.22 -18.66 -19.34
N ARG A 43 -11.14 -17.83 -18.29
CA ARG A 43 -10.16 -18.02 -17.20
C ARG A 43 -10.37 -19.33 -16.43
N VAL A 44 -11.61 -19.79 -16.30
CA VAL A 44 -11.91 -21.11 -15.72
C VAL A 44 -11.40 -22.22 -16.64
N PHE A 45 -11.62 -22.10 -17.95
CA PHE A 45 -11.13 -23.06 -18.94
C PHE A 45 -9.60 -23.14 -18.93
N GLU A 46 -8.90 -21.99 -18.97
CA GLU A 46 -7.43 -21.92 -18.87
C GLU A 46 -6.91 -22.57 -17.59
N ALA A 47 -7.59 -22.34 -16.45
CA ALA A 47 -7.22 -22.97 -15.19
C ALA A 47 -7.43 -24.50 -15.17
N LEU A 48 -8.39 -25.01 -15.92
CA LEU A 48 -8.59 -26.45 -16.09
C LEU A 48 -7.47 -27.05 -16.96
N GLU A 49 -7.08 -26.38 -18.04
CA GLU A 49 -5.95 -26.81 -18.88
C GLU A 49 -4.64 -26.77 -18.08
N GLN A 50 -4.40 -25.72 -17.30
CA GLN A 50 -3.25 -25.64 -16.41
C GLN A 50 -3.24 -26.78 -15.38
N LEU A 51 -4.39 -27.12 -14.80
CA LEU A 51 -4.48 -28.24 -13.86
C LEU A 51 -4.09 -29.57 -14.51
N LYS A 52 -4.40 -29.78 -15.80
CA LYS A 52 -4.01 -30.98 -16.54
C LYS A 52 -2.50 -31.06 -16.76
N ILE A 53 -1.84 -29.92 -16.99
CA ILE A 53 -0.40 -29.83 -17.28
C ILE A 53 0.42 -29.84 -15.98
N ASP A 54 0.18 -28.89 -15.08
CA ASP A 54 1.00 -28.64 -13.89
C ASP A 54 0.60 -29.55 -12.71
N LYS A 55 -0.52 -30.29 -12.83
CA LYS A 55 -1.17 -31.07 -11.76
C LYS A 55 -1.60 -30.26 -10.54
N THR A 56 -1.37 -28.95 -10.56
CA THR A 56 -1.73 -28.00 -9.52
C THR A 56 -2.27 -26.74 -10.16
N VAL A 57 -3.25 -26.12 -9.50
CA VAL A 57 -3.76 -24.82 -9.90
C VAL A 57 -4.32 -24.11 -8.68
N ARG A 58 -4.23 -22.78 -8.68
CA ARG A 58 -4.99 -21.96 -7.75
C ARG A 58 -6.48 -22.27 -7.91
N ARG A 59 -7.16 -22.68 -6.85
CA ARG A 59 -8.55 -23.11 -6.95
C ARG A 59 -9.53 -21.94 -6.99
N ILE A 60 -9.36 -20.95 -6.13
CA ILE A 60 -10.39 -19.92 -5.92
C ILE A 60 -9.76 -18.53 -6.01
N ASP A 61 -10.36 -17.68 -6.84
CA ASP A 61 -10.17 -16.24 -6.76
C ASP A 61 -11.04 -15.70 -5.61
N HIS A 62 -10.38 -15.16 -4.59
CA HIS A 62 -11.08 -14.60 -3.43
C HIS A 62 -11.60 -13.21 -3.77
N LYS A 63 -12.86 -12.93 -3.39
CA LYS A 63 -13.43 -11.59 -3.52
C LYS A 63 -12.73 -10.71 -2.48
N ILE A 64 -11.66 -10.03 -2.88
CA ILE A 64 -10.87 -9.12 -2.04
C ILE A 64 -10.76 -7.82 -2.81
N ALA A 65 -10.94 -6.69 -2.14
CA ALA A 65 -10.92 -5.38 -2.79
C ALA A 65 -9.55 -4.97 -3.32
N TYR A 66 -8.50 -5.45 -2.66
CA TYR A 66 -7.12 -5.14 -3.00
C TYR A 66 -6.32 -6.42 -3.07
N ASN A 67 -6.26 -6.98 -4.28
CA ASN A 67 -5.58 -8.24 -4.55
C ASN A 67 -4.49 -8.09 -5.61
N GLY A 68 -3.92 -6.88 -5.72
CA GLY A 68 -2.91 -6.56 -6.72
C GLY A 68 -1.69 -7.48 -6.63
N ALA A 69 -1.27 -7.90 -5.43
CA ALA A 69 -0.20 -8.88 -5.24
C ALA A 69 -0.47 -10.24 -5.91
N GLU A 70 -1.73 -10.61 -6.12
CA GLU A 70 -2.13 -11.87 -6.74
C GLU A 70 -2.55 -11.71 -8.22
N GLY A 71 -2.26 -10.56 -8.83
CA GLY A 71 -2.46 -10.32 -10.26
C GLY A 71 -3.91 -10.08 -10.70
N LEU A 72 -4.83 -9.80 -9.76
CA LEU A 72 -6.18 -9.35 -10.12
C LEU A 72 -6.22 -7.82 -10.30
N PRO A 73 -7.07 -7.30 -11.22
CA PRO A 73 -7.25 -5.86 -11.40
C PRO A 73 -7.75 -5.15 -10.14
N ILE A 74 -7.67 -3.81 -10.14
CA ILE A 74 -8.25 -2.99 -9.08
C ILE A 74 -9.78 -3.14 -9.13
N ARG A 75 -10.33 -3.69 -8.05
CA ARG A 75 -11.77 -3.97 -7.92
C ARG A 75 -12.42 -2.94 -7.00
N GLU A 76 -12.60 -1.75 -7.54
CA GLU A 76 -13.07 -0.58 -6.81
C GLU A 76 -14.10 0.20 -7.63
N GLU A 77 -14.90 1.00 -6.94
CA GLU A 77 -15.86 1.89 -7.57
C GLU A 77 -15.13 3.04 -8.25
N ILE A 78 -15.40 3.29 -9.53
CA ILE A 78 -14.88 4.44 -10.27
C ILE A 78 -15.75 5.65 -9.93
N ILE A 79 -15.12 6.70 -9.41
CA ILE A 79 -15.78 7.93 -8.97
C ILE A 79 -15.69 9.02 -10.05
N SER A 80 -14.52 9.15 -10.66
CA SER A 80 -14.30 10.08 -11.77
C SER A 80 -13.14 9.61 -12.64
N GLN A 81 -13.09 10.13 -13.86
CA GLN A 81 -12.06 9.83 -14.84
C GLN A 81 -11.62 11.12 -15.53
N TYR A 82 -10.31 11.35 -15.59
CA TYR A 82 -9.66 12.46 -16.26
C TYR A 82 -8.67 11.87 -17.26
N ASP A 83 -9.09 11.73 -18.53
CA ASP A 83 -8.35 10.95 -19.54
C ASP A 83 -8.05 9.52 -19.08
N ASP A 84 -6.78 9.21 -18.82
CA ASP A 84 -6.29 7.93 -18.33
C ASP A 84 -5.94 7.94 -16.83
N VAL A 85 -6.32 8.99 -16.12
CA VAL A 85 -6.24 9.09 -14.66
C VAL A 85 -7.62 8.75 -14.08
N ILE A 86 -7.69 7.73 -13.22
CA ILE A 86 -8.95 7.23 -12.66
C ILE A 86 -8.96 7.43 -11.16
N ILE A 87 -10.01 8.09 -10.65
CA ILE A 87 -10.27 8.20 -9.22
C ILE A 87 -11.20 7.07 -8.80
N THR A 88 -10.76 6.25 -7.85
CA THR A 88 -11.54 5.14 -7.31
C THR A 88 -11.82 5.30 -5.82
N ARG A 89 -12.87 4.65 -5.33
CA ARG A 89 -13.12 4.50 -3.89
C ARG A 89 -12.72 3.10 -3.42
N ASN A 90 -11.74 3.05 -2.52
CA ASN A 90 -11.24 1.78 -1.99
C ASN A 90 -12.20 1.13 -0.99
N SER A 91 -11.83 -0.05 -0.50
CA SER A 91 -12.67 -0.87 0.40
C SER A 91 -13.04 -0.21 1.72
N TYR A 92 -12.18 0.65 2.25
CA TYR A 92 -12.48 1.37 3.48
C TYR A 92 -13.15 2.73 3.22
N GLY A 93 -13.32 3.12 1.96
CA GLY A 93 -14.12 4.27 1.55
C GLY A 93 -13.33 5.53 1.19
N ALA A 94 -11.99 5.51 1.26
CA ALA A 94 -11.19 6.65 0.81
C ALA A 94 -10.99 6.65 -0.71
N LEU A 95 -10.81 7.85 -1.26
CA LEU A 95 -10.50 8.09 -2.65
C LEU A 95 -9.02 7.83 -2.94
N CYS A 96 -8.76 7.21 -4.08
CA CYS A 96 -7.44 6.95 -4.60
C CYS A 96 -7.35 7.38 -6.06
N LEU A 97 -6.33 8.13 -6.39
CA LEU A 97 -5.92 8.44 -7.75
C LEU A 97 -5.08 7.29 -8.28
N ASN A 98 -5.39 6.86 -9.50
CA ASN A 98 -4.63 5.84 -10.23
C ASN A 98 -4.20 6.43 -11.58
N THR A 99 -2.93 6.27 -11.92
CA THR A 99 -2.35 6.79 -13.16
C THR A 99 -1.41 5.74 -13.76
N PRO A 100 -1.42 5.52 -15.08
CA PRO A 100 -0.61 4.46 -15.67
C PRO A 100 0.90 4.72 -15.55
N ASP A 101 1.32 5.98 -15.53
CA ASP A 101 2.72 6.34 -15.80
C ASP A 101 3.27 7.55 -15.04
N VAL A 102 2.47 8.26 -14.23
CA VAL A 102 2.99 9.33 -13.37
C VAL A 102 3.40 8.79 -12.00
N LEU A 103 4.70 8.82 -11.73
CA LEU A 103 5.27 8.11 -10.59
C LEU A 103 4.95 8.80 -9.25
N PHE A 104 4.30 8.03 -8.38
CA PHE A 104 4.17 8.30 -6.95
C PHE A 104 4.97 7.30 -6.13
N ALA A 105 5.55 7.75 -5.02
CA ALA A 105 6.16 6.90 -4.02
C ALA A 105 5.80 7.35 -2.60
N ASP A 106 5.41 6.43 -1.74
CA ASP A 106 5.17 6.70 -0.32
C ASP A 106 6.36 6.19 0.52
N ILE A 107 6.87 7.03 1.42
CA ILE A 107 7.92 6.73 2.40
C ILE A 107 7.32 6.86 3.79
N ASP A 108 7.19 5.75 4.50
CA ASP A 108 6.72 5.75 5.89
C ASP A 108 7.83 6.17 6.87
N PHE A 109 7.43 6.84 7.94
CA PHE A 109 8.32 7.17 9.03
C PHE A 109 8.59 5.98 9.92
N VAL A 110 9.87 5.77 10.23
CA VAL A 110 10.31 4.75 11.19
C VAL A 110 10.05 5.27 12.59
N THR A 111 8.88 4.91 13.14
CA THR A 111 8.43 5.31 14.49
C THR A 111 8.60 4.21 15.53
N GLN A 112 8.98 3.00 15.11
CA GLN A 112 9.23 1.86 15.99
C GLN A 112 10.59 1.23 15.65
N PRO A 113 11.24 0.56 16.63
CA PRO A 113 12.44 -0.19 16.34
C PRO A 113 12.16 -1.36 15.42
N HIS A 114 13.11 -1.71 14.56
CA HIS A 114 13.04 -2.94 13.78
C HIS A 114 13.06 -4.17 14.68
N SER A 115 12.36 -5.24 14.29
CA SER A 115 12.27 -6.50 15.05
C SER A 115 13.65 -7.09 15.38
N SER A 116 14.64 -6.89 14.52
CA SER A 116 16.02 -7.32 14.76
C SER A 116 16.62 -6.72 16.03
N LEU A 117 16.30 -5.46 16.37
CA LEU A 117 16.80 -4.84 17.59
C LEU A 117 16.24 -5.53 18.84
N TYR A 118 14.97 -5.93 18.82
CA TYR A 118 14.37 -6.70 19.91
C TYR A 118 15.06 -8.05 20.07
N PHE A 119 15.31 -8.77 18.97
CA PHE A 119 16.04 -10.04 19.04
C PHE A 119 17.46 -9.87 19.56
N ILE A 120 18.21 -8.88 19.06
CA ILE A 120 19.57 -8.60 19.51
C ILE A 120 19.59 -8.33 21.02
N ILE A 121 18.72 -7.45 21.51
CA ILE A 121 18.65 -7.12 22.94
C ILE A 121 18.25 -8.35 23.75
N PHE A 122 17.24 -9.11 23.30
CA PHE A 122 16.81 -10.33 23.98
C PHE A 122 17.94 -11.34 24.11
N PHE A 123 18.66 -11.64 23.02
CA PHE A 123 19.76 -12.60 23.04
C PHE A 123 20.95 -12.10 23.84
N VAL A 124 21.24 -10.79 23.85
CA VAL A 124 22.26 -10.20 24.71
C VAL A 124 21.91 -10.38 26.18
N LEU A 125 20.68 -10.06 26.58
CA LEU A 125 20.20 -10.24 27.97
C LEU A 125 20.20 -11.73 28.37
N LEU A 126 19.77 -12.61 27.46
CA LEU A 126 19.76 -14.05 27.68
C LEU A 126 21.18 -14.62 27.83
N ALA A 127 22.13 -14.14 27.02
CA ALA A 127 23.53 -14.51 27.14
C ALA A 127 24.13 -14.05 28.48
N SER A 128 23.82 -12.83 28.92
CA SER A 128 24.22 -12.33 30.25
C SER A 128 23.64 -13.19 31.39
N SER A 129 22.36 -13.60 31.27
CA SER A 129 21.73 -14.54 32.21
C SER A 129 22.45 -15.90 32.23
N GLY A 130 22.78 -16.43 31.04
CA GLY A 130 23.52 -17.68 30.89
C GLY A 130 24.90 -17.65 31.53
N LEU A 131 25.65 -16.55 31.35
CA LEU A 131 26.94 -16.33 32.01
C LEU A 131 26.80 -16.29 33.54
N GLY A 132 25.78 -15.62 34.06
CA GLY A 132 25.48 -15.61 35.50
C GLY A 132 25.15 -17.01 36.03
N ALA A 133 24.28 -17.74 35.34
CA ALA A 133 23.91 -19.10 35.70
C ALA A 133 25.10 -20.07 35.72
N PHE A 134 26.02 -19.94 34.75
CA PHE A 134 27.27 -20.70 34.70
C PHE A 134 28.18 -20.35 35.89
N TYR A 135 28.38 -19.06 36.17
CA TYR A 135 29.23 -18.60 37.27
C TYR A 135 28.74 -19.11 38.65
N PHE A 136 27.42 -19.12 38.86
CA PHE A 136 26.81 -19.58 40.12
C PHE A 136 26.39 -21.06 40.10
N SER A 137 26.66 -21.80 39.02
CA SER A 137 26.22 -23.20 38.82
C SER A 137 24.73 -23.44 39.10
N SER A 138 23.85 -22.51 38.73
CA SER A 138 22.42 -22.56 39.09
C SER A 138 21.49 -22.30 37.91
N TRP A 139 20.68 -23.31 37.58
CA TRP A 139 19.61 -23.21 36.57
C TRP A 139 18.47 -22.28 36.99
N PHE A 140 18.29 -22.04 38.30
CA PHE A 140 17.26 -21.12 38.80
C PHE A 140 17.58 -19.67 38.41
N ILE A 141 18.86 -19.28 38.45
CA ILE A 141 19.33 -17.96 38.01
C ILE A 141 19.08 -17.78 36.51
N PHE A 142 19.32 -18.83 35.72
CA PHE A 142 19.00 -18.81 34.29
C PHE A 142 17.50 -18.61 34.05
N GLY A 143 16.66 -19.36 34.76
CA GLY A 143 15.20 -19.26 34.66
C GLY A 143 14.67 -17.87 34.99
N ILE A 144 15.14 -17.25 36.09
CA ILE A 144 14.79 -15.87 36.44
C ILE A 144 15.27 -14.90 35.35
N GLY A 145 16.52 -15.02 34.92
CA GLY A 145 17.08 -14.11 33.92
C GLY A 145 16.42 -14.25 32.54
N PHE A 146 15.93 -15.44 32.17
CA PHE A 146 15.12 -15.64 30.97
C PHE A 146 13.80 -14.85 31.02
N VAL A 147 13.06 -14.97 32.14
CA VAL A 147 11.82 -14.22 32.35
C VAL A 147 12.08 -12.72 32.35
N LEU A 148 13.12 -12.25 33.05
CA LEU A 148 13.52 -10.85 33.04
C LEU A 148 13.89 -10.36 31.64
N SER A 149 14.58 -11.18 30.85
CA SER A 149 14.92 -10.85 29.46
C SER A 149 13.67 -10.63 28.63
N LEU A 150 12.65 -11.49 28.75
CA LEU A 150 11.36 -11.30 28.05
C LEU A 150 10.66 -9.99 28.44
N LEU A 151 10.61 -9.68 29.73
CA LEU A 151 9.93 -8.49 30.25
C LEU A 151 10.64 -7.19 29.86
N VAL A 152 11.97 -7.17 29.94
CA VAL A 152 12.76 -5.93 29.84
C VAL A 152 13.19 -5.61 28.41
N THR A 153 13.27 -6.60 27.51
CA THR A 153 13.68 -6.40 26.10
C THR A 153 12.90 -5.27 25.42
N SER A 154 11.57 -5.24 25.60
CA SER A 154 10.70 -4.22 25.02
C SER A 154 11.07 -2.79 25.45
N LEU A 155 11.36 -2.63 26.74
CA LEU A 155 11.69 -1.34 27.34
C LEU A 155 13.06 -0.85 26.88
N ILE A 156 14.06 -1.73 26.87
CA ILE A 156 15.41 -1.39 26.42
C ILE A 156 15.41 -1.08 24.92
N ALA A 157 14.74 -1.88 24.09
CA ALA A 157 14.66 -1.65 22.65
C ALA A 157 14.05 -0.28 22.32
N LYS A 158 12.94 0.09 22.97
CA LYS A 158 12.32 1.41 22.81
C LYS A 158 13.23 2.54 23.32
N SER A 159 13.93 2.34 24.42
CA SER A 159 14.85 3.34 25.00
C SER A 159 16.05 3.59 24.10
N VAL A 160 16.70 2.53 23.63
CA VAL A 160 17.81 2.58 22.67
C VAL A 160 17.36 3.27 21.38
N PHE A 161 16.18 2.92 20.87
CA PHE A 161 15.64 3.54 19.66
C PHE A 161 15.35 5.04 19.83
N LYS A 162 14.74 5.46 20.95
CA LYS A 162 14.56 6.89 21.27
C LYS A 162 15.89 7.63 21.37
N PHE A 163 16.90 7.01 21.97
CA PHE A 163 18.24 7.59 22.05
C PHE A 163 18.89 7.72 20.66
N GLN A 164 18.78 6.69 19.82
CA GLN A 164 19.23 6.74 18.43
C GLN A 164 18.53 7.85 17.63
N GLN A 165 17.22 8.05 17.83
CA GLN A 165 16.49 9.15 17.20
C GLN A 165 16.94 10.53 17.69
N LYS A 166 17.24 10.70 18.98
CA LYS A 166 17.81 11.96 19.48
C LYS A 166 19.14 12.31 18.82
N LEU A 167 19.97 11.30 18.53
CA LEU A 167 21.27 11.50 17.89
C LEU A 167 21.18 11.69 16.37
N LYS A 168 20.32 10.91 15.69
CA LYS A 168 20.20 10.89 14.21
C LYS A 168 19.17 11.89 13.66
N GLY A 169 18.42 12.57 14.53
CA GLY A 169 17.33 13.46 14.15
C GLY A 169 15.96 12.77 14.15
N THR A 170 14.90 13.58 13.98
CA THR A 170 13.51 13.07 13.94
C THR A 170 13.28 12.14 12.74
N PRO A 171 12.30 11.21 12.80
CA PRO A 171 11.95 10.36 11.65
C PRO A 171 11.65 11.15 10.38
N GLU A 172 11.03 12.32 10.52
CA GLU A 172 10.75 13.28 9.44
C GLU A 172 12.03 13.79 8.79
N GLN A 173 12.99 14.26 9.58
CA GLN A 173 14.27 14.74 9.08
C GLN A 173 15.04 13.61 8.41
N GLN A 174 15.10 12.43 9.03
CA GLN A 174 15.79 11.28 8.44
C GLN A 174 15.19 10.86 7.09
N ALA A 175 13.85 10.86 6.96
CA ALA A 175 13.19 10.55 5.70
C ALA A 175 13.45 11.64 4.64
N LEU A 176 13.42 12.91 5.02
CA LEU A 176 13.70 14.02 4.10
C LEU A 176 15.16 14.03 3.63
N GLU A 177 16.11 13.72 4.52
CA GLU A 177 17.54 13.60 4.16
C GLU A 177 17.80 12.47 3.16
N LYS A 178 17.06 11.36 3.23
CA LYS A 178 17.15 10.31 2.19
C LYS A 178 16.70 10.85 0.82
N ILE A 179 15.62 11.62 0.78
CA ILE A 179 15.12 12.24 -0.45
C ILE A 179 16.13 13.26 -0.99
N ARG A 180 16.68 14.10 -0.11
CA ARG A 180 17.70 15.10 -0.45
C ARG A 180 18.96 14.42 -0.99
N ALA A 181 19.45 13.38 -0.33
CA ALA A 181 20.60 12.60 -0.78
C ALA A 181 20.36 11.96 -2.15
N PHE A 182 19.20 11.38 -2.40
CA PHE A 182 18.83 10.89 -3.73
C PHE A 182 18.87 12.01 -4.77
N SER A 183 18.21 13.14 -4.50
CA SER A 183 18.16 14.26 -5.44
C SER A 183 19.54 14.85 -5.78
N THR A 184 20.50 14.83 -4.85
CA THR A 184 21.88 15.27 -5.12
C THR A 184 22.57 14.33 -6.12
N HIS A 185 22.32 13.02 -6.05
CA HIS A 185 22.89 12.05 -6.99
C HIS A 185 22.17 12.06 -8.35
N TYR A 186 20.90 12.47 -8.38
CA TYR A 186 20.06 12.50 -9.57
C TYR A 186 19.47 13.90 -9.83
N PRO A 187 20.30 14.90 -10.19
CA PRO A 187 19.88 16.30 -10.27
C PRO A 187 18.84 16.58 -11.37
N THR A 188 18.73 15.70 -12.38
CA THR A 188 17.72 15.80 -13.44
C THR A 188 16.32 15.42 -12.96
N TRP A 189 16.20 14.71 -11.84
CA TRP A 189 14.91 14.33 -11.29
C TRP A 189 14.25 15.52 -10.61
N HIS A 190 13.06 15.87 -11.07
CA HIS A 190 12.20 16.83 -10.36
C HIS A 190 11.27 16.07 -9.42
N LEU A 191 11.44 16.23 -8.11
CA LEU A 191 10.65 15.60 -7.06
C LEU A 191 9.82 16.66 -6.32
N ARG A 192 8.52 16.45 -6.18
CA ARG A 192 7.67 17.20 -5.24
C ARG A 192 7.36 16.33 -4.04
N VAL A 193 7.63 16.84 -2.84
CA VAL A 193 7.47 16.10 -1.59
C VAL A 193 6.30 16.65 -0.80
N TYR A 194 5.45 15.74 -0.32
CA TYR A 194 4.23 16.03 0.43
C TYR A 194 4.24 15.29 1.76
N ARG A 195 3.98 15.98 2.87
CA ARG A 195 3.76 15.37 4.18
C ARG A 195 2.38 14.72 4.21
N THR A 196 2.33 13.40 4.34
CA THR A 196 1.12 12.63 4.70
C THR A 196 1.10 12.46 6.23
N PRO A 197 0.09 11.89 6.91
CA PRO A 197 0.15 11.74 8.38
C PRO A 197 1.23 10.78 8.90
N ASN A 198 1.64 9.75 8.15
CA ASN A 198 2.60 8.74 8.61
C ASN A 198 3.95 8.78 7.88
N GLY A 199 4.14 9.71 6.95
CA GLY A 199 5.25 9.63 6.02
C GLY A 199 5.31 10.79 5.03
N TYR A 200 6.17 10.65 4.03
CA TYR A 200 6.17 11.50 2.85
C TYR A 200 5.59 10.77 1.65
N ARG A 201 4.93 11.54 0.78
CA ARG A 201 4.63 11.14 -0.59
C ARG A 201 5.51 11.94 -1.53
N ILE A 202 6.08 11.28 -2.52
CA ILE A 202 6.83 11.92 -3.58
C ILE A 202 6.04 11.79 -4.88
N LEU A 203 5.94 12.88 -5.62
CA LEU A 203 5.45 12.92 -6.98
C LEU A 203 6.60 13.35 -7.90
N VAL A 204 6.90 12.53 -8.91
CA VAL A 204 7.96 12.82 -9.87
C VAL A 204 7.38 13.59 -11.06
N MET A 205 8.02 14.73 -11.38
CA MET A 205 7.43 15.72 -12.27
C MET A 205 8.06 15.79 -13.65
N HIS A 206 9.32 15.38 -13.80
CA HIS A 206 10.11 15.66 -15.01
C HIS A 206 9.79 14.76 -16.22
N GLN A 207 9.26 13.55 -16.00
CA GLN A 207 8.91 12.60 -17.06
C GLN A 207 7.83 11.61 -16.60
N ILE A 208 7.40 10.73 -17.52
CA ILE A 208 6.53 9.58 -17.26
C ILE A 208 7.37 8.30 -17.16
N PHE A 209 6.82 7.29 -16.50
CA PHE A 209 7.51 6.05 -16.16
C PHE A 209 6.64 4.83 -16.45
N GLU A 210 7.25 3.75 -16.92
CA GLU A 210 6.61 2.45 -16.91
C GLU A 210 6.70 1.84 -15.50
N PRO A 211 5.60 1.41 -14.87
CA PRO A 211 5.61 0.84 -13.51
C PRO A 211 6.53 -0.38 -13.32
N ARG A 212 6.87 -1.08 -14.41
CA ARG A 212 7.80 -2.23 -14.42
C ARG A 212 9.22 -1.86 -14.83
N GLY A 213 9.49 -0.59 -15.11
CA GLY A 213 10.78 -0.12 -15.60
C GLY A 213 11.86 -0.13 -14.51
N GLU A 214 13.10 -0.40 -14.91
CA GLU A 214 14.27 -0.47 -14.00
C GLU A 214 14.54 0.85 -13.26
N GLN A 215 14.23 2.00 -13.88
CA GLN A 215 14.37 3.32 -13.24
C GLN A 215 13.46 3.44 -12.01
N VAL A 216 12.24 2.89 -12.08
CA VAL A 216 11.27 2.91 -10.99
C VAL A 216 11.75 2.04 -9.84
N GLN A 217 12.21 0.83 -10.13
CA GLN A 217 12.73 -0.10 -9.13
C GLN A 217 13.98 0.46 -8.44
N SER A 218 14.89 1.05 -9.22
CA SER A 218 16.09 1.71 -8.70
C SER A 218 15.73 2.88 -7.79
N PHE A 219 14.75 3.70 -8.19
CA PHE A 219 14.24 4.80 -7.39
C PHE A 219 13.62 4.30 -6.08
N PHE A 220 12.65 3.38 -6.13
CA PHE A 220 12.00 2.81 -4.95
C PHE A 220 12.99 2.20 -3.97
N LYS A 221 14.00 1.47 -4.46
CA LYS A 221 15.08 0.94 -3.61
C LYS A 221 15.89 2.04 -2.94
N ALA A 222 16.24 3.10 -3.67
CA ALA A 222 17.06 4.19 -3.16
C ALA A 222 16.34 5.01 -2.06
N ILE A 223 15.04 5.22 -2.21
CA ILE A 223 14.23 5.97 -1.22
C ILE A 223 13.59 5.08 -0.15
N TYR A 224 13.80 3.76 -0.21
CA TYR A 224 13.18 2.77 0.68
C TYR A 224 11.64 2.81 0.67
N ALA A 225 11.05 2.85 -0.53
CA ALA A 225 9.60 2.74 -0.70
C ALA A 225 9.08 1.37 -0.20
N ASP A 226 7.79 1.29 0.15
CA ASP A 226 7.15 0.05 0.59
C ASP A 226 7.24 -1.05 -0.51
N PRO A 227 7.87 -2.21 -0.24
CA PRO A 227 7.96 -3.31 -1.20
C PRO A 227 6.60 -3.85 -1.67
N TYR A 228 5.57 -3.78 -0.81
CA TYR A 228 4.22 -4.15 -1.23
C TYR A 228 3.68 -3.16 -2.25
N TYR A 229 3.90 -1.86 -2.06
CA TYR A 229 3.51 -0.84 -3.02
C TYR A 229 4.24 -0.98 -4.36
N ASP A 230 5.53 -1.34 -4.34
CA ASP A 230 6.28 -1.64 -5.58
C ASP A 230 5.64 -2.82 -6.34
N LEU A 231 5.48 -3.97 -5.68
CA LEU A 231 4.86 -5.16 -6.27
C LEU A 231 3.45 -4.86 -6.83
N MET A 232 2.69 -4.06 -6.10
CA MET A 232 1.37 -3.57 -6.49
C MET A 232 1.42 -2.77 -7.80
N CYS A 233 2.36 -1.83 -7.92
CA CYS A 233 2.53 -1.02 -9.13
C CYS A 233 2.84 -1.91 -10.34
N GLN A 234 3.70 -2.91 -10.18
CA GLN A 234 4.08 -3.85 -11.23
C GLN A 234 2.90 -4.71 -11.69
N ASN A 235 2.13 -5.25 -10.75
CA ASN A 235 1.01 -6.13 -11.06
C ASN A 235 -0.18 -5.40 -11.67
N GLN A 236 -0.47 -4.19 -11.21
CA GLN A 236 -1.61 -3.39 -11.71
C GLN A 236 -1.24 -2.50 -12.90
N ASN A 237 0.06 -2.40 -13.21
CA ASN A 237 0.63 -1.57 -14.25
C ASN A 237 0.12 -0.11 -14.14
N CYS A 238 0.22 0.43 -12.93
CA CYS A 238 -0.12 1.83 -12.60
C CYS A 238 0.54 2.27 -11.29
N PHE A 239 0.69 3.57 -11.10
CA PHE A 239 0.96 4.19 -9.81
C PHE A 239 -0.33 4.63 -9.15
N ARG A 240 -0.32 4.63 -7.81
CA ARG A 240 -1.53 4.87 -7.01
C ARG A 240 -1.25 5.76 -5.81
N ALA A 241 -2.09 6.77 -5.61
CA ALA A 241 -1.99 7.71 -4.50
C ALA A 241 -3.34 7.88 -3.80
N ARG A 242 -3.39 7.78 -2.47
CA ARG A 242 -4.62 8.09 -1.71
C ARG A 242 -4.81 9.59 -1.62
N ILE A 243 -5.98 10.09 -2.03
CA ILE A 243 -6.25 11.52 -2.19
C ILE A 243 -7.42 12.01 -1.31
N SER A 244 -7.90 11.19 -0.39
CA SER A 244 -8.78 11.62 0.70
C SER A 244 -8.37 10.97 2.04
N PRO A 245 -8.78 11.54 3.19
CA PRO A 245 -8.38 11.06 4.51
C PRO A 245 -8.75 9.60 4.78
N LYS A 246 -7.99 8.90 5.62
CA LYS A 246 -8.46 7.59 6.12
C LYS A 246 -9.64 7.83 7.07
N PRO A 247 -10.79 7.12 6.94
CA PRO A 247 -11.96 7.36 7.78
C PRO A 247 -11.66 7.40 9.28
N TRP A 248 -10.89 6.43 9.77
CA TRP A 248 -10.59 6.31 11.20
C TRP A 248 -9.64 7.39 11.74
N ARG A 249 -8.98 8.16 10.88
CA ARG A 249 -8.18 9.32 11.31
C ARG A 249 -9.02 10.58 11.50
N ILE A 250 -10.21 10.60 10.91
CA ILE A 250 -11.19 11.69 11.05
C ILE A 250 -12.39 11.28 11.93
N GLY A 251 -12.26 10.17 12.69
CA GLY A 251 -13.33 9.69 13.58
C GLY A 251 -14.47 8.94 12.90
N VAL A 252 -14.36 8.61 11.61
CA VAL A 252 -15.35 7.85 10.85
C VAL A 252 -14.98 6.38 10.82
N GLU A 253 -15.93 5.48 11.08
CA GLU A 253 -15.68 4.05 10.91
C GLU A 253 -15.41 3.68 9.45
N ARG A 254 -14.54 2.71 9.21
CA ARG A 254 -14.30 2.18 7.85
C ARG A 254 -15.61 1.71 7.20
N LEU A 255 -15.72 1.90 5.88
CA LEU A 255 -16.82 1.35 5.09
C LEU A 255 -16.89 -0.18 5.21
N ARG A 256 -18.09 -0.74 5.45
CA ARG A 256 -18.29 -2.19 5.71
C ARG A 256 -19.26 -2.88 4.74
N GLN A 257 -19.86 -2.14 3.80
CA GLN A 257 -20.97 -2.60 2.95
C GLN A 257 -20.55 -3.62 1.87
N GLY A 258 -19.27 -3.96 1.78
CA GLY A 258 -18.76 -5.06 0.95
C GLY A 258 -17.73 -4.61 -0.08
N ILE A 259 -17.41 -5.52 -1.00
CA ILE A 259 -16.40 -5.32 -2.05
C ILE A 259 -17.13 -5.06 -3.36
N TRP A 260 -16.73 -4.00 -4.06
CA TRP A 260 -17.32 -3.57 -5.32
C TRP A 260 -17.34 -4.67 -6.39
N PRO A 261 -18.31 -4.71 -7.31
CA PRO A 261 -19.67 -4.19 -7.16
C PRO A 261 -20.36 -4.79 -5.94
N ILE A 262 -21.14 -3.94 -5.25
CA ILE A 262 -21.99 -4.31 -4.12
C ILE A 262 -23.41 -4.64 -4.60
N SER A 263 -24.20 -5.35 -3.79
CA SER A 263 -25.59 -5.63 -4.12
C SER A 263 -26.46 -4.38 -4.02
N ASN A 264 -27.53 -4.31 -4.81
CA ASN A 264 -28.49 -3.19 -4.80
C ASN A 264 -29.05 -2.91 -3.40
N GLU A 265 -29.28 -3.95 -2.60
CA GLU A 265 -29.76 -3.83 -1.20
C GLU A 265 -28.84 -3.00 -0.30
N ARG A 266 -27.53 -2.98 -0.57
CA ARG A 266 -26.53 -2.27 0.25
C ARG A 266 -26.11 -0.93 -0.32
N MET A 267 -26.63 -0.55 -1.50
CA MET A 267 -26.27 0.69 -2.18
C MET A 267 -26.67 1.91 -1.35
N ALA A 268 -27.92 1.95 -0.86
CA ALA A 268 -28.42 3.06 -0.06
C ALA A 268 -27.58 3.30 1.22
N ASP A 269 -27.23 2.22 1.94
CA ASP A 269 -26.37 2.30 3.13
C ASP A 269 -24.97 2.79 2.80
N ARG A 270 -24.40 2.35 1.66
CA ARG A 270 -23.10 2.81 1.18
C ARG A 270 -23.14 4.30 0.85
N GLU A 271 -24.16 4.76 0.12
CA GLU A 271 -24.32 6.16 -0.24
C GLU A 271 -24.48 7.06 1.00
N ASN A 272 -25.26 6.61 1.98
CA ASN A 272 -25.39 7.29 3.27
C ASN A 272 -24.04 7.43 3.99
N TRP A 273 -23.28 6.32 4.06
CA TRP A 273 -21.94 6.36 4.65
C TRP A 273 -21.00 7.29 3.87
N VAL A 274 -21.04 7.25 2.53
CA VAL A 274 -20.18 8.08 1.67
C VAL A 274 -20.47 9.55 1.89
N ARG A 275 -21.75 9.96 1.92
CA ARG A 275 -22.15 11.35 2.17
C ARG A 275 -21.62 11.85 3.51
N GLU A 276 -21.76 11.07 4.57
CA GLU A 276 -21.27 11.48 5.89
C GLU A 276 -19.74 11.52 5.97
N TYR A 277 -19.07 10.54 5.37
CA TYR A 277 -17.61 10.52 5.27
C TYR A 277 -17.07 11.73 4.49
N GLU A 278 -17.65 12.06 3.34
CA GLU A 278 -17.21 13.17 2.51
C GLU A 278 -17.40 14.50 3.22
N ARG A 279 -18.55 14.70 3.87
CA ARG A 279 -18.83 15.89 4.68
C ARG A 279 -17.80 16.08 5.80
N GLN A 280 -17.41 15.02 6.50
CA GLN A 280 -16.38 15.12 7.56
C GLN A 280 -14.97 15.27 6.99
N ALA A 281 -14.68 14.66 5.84
CA ALA A 281 -13.39 14.78 5.18
C ALA A 281 -13.12 16.20 4.65
N GLU A 282 -14.13 17.07 4.59
CA GLU A 282 -13.96 18.45 4.13
C GLU A 282 -13.02 19.28 5.02
N ASP A 283 -12.93 18.97 6.31
CA ASP A 283 -12.11 19.71 7.27
C ASP A 283 -10.65 19.24 7.34
N TYR A 284 -10.26 18.30 6.48
CA TYR A 284 -8.94 17.67 6.52
C TYR A 284 -8.22 17.72 5.17
N ALA A 285 -6.89 17.75 5.24
CA ALA A 285 -6.00 17.54 4.11
C ALA A 285 -5.41 16.12 4.16
N SER A 286 -5.27 15.48 3.00
CA SER A 286 -4.69 14.11 2.92
C SER A 286 -3.16 14.13 2.93
N CYS A 287 -2.60 15.21 2.41
CA CYS A 287 -1.19 15.52 2.48
C CYS A 287 -1.01 17.04 2.39
N ARG A 288 0.20 17.53 2.71
CA ARG A 288 0.57 18.94 2.59
C ARG A 288 1.86 19.07 1.80
N PHE A 289 1.95 20.01 0.86
CA PHE A 289 3.19 20.27 0.14
C PHE A 289 4.30 20.74 1.10
N VAL A 290 5.52 20.23 0.92
CA VAL A 290 6.66 20.52 1.80
C VAL A 290 7.77 21.25 1.04
N GLU A 291 8.36 20.58 0.07
CA GLU A 291 9.54 21.07 -0.66
C GLU A 291 9.60 20.36 -2.02
N GLN A 292 10.35 20.95 -2.95
CA GLN A 292 10.69 20.35 -4.23
C GLN A 292 12.21 20.21 -4.37
N PHE A 293 12.65 19.16 -5.05
CA PHE A 293 14.07 18.82 -5.20
C PHE A 293 14.45 18.57 -6.66
N GLY A 294 15.71 18.87 -6.97
CA GLY A 294 16.36 18.62 -8.26
C GLY A 294 15.88 19.56 -9.36
N SER A 295 15.66 19.01 -10.56
CA SER A 295 15.32 19.77 -11.76
C SER A 295 14.02 20.56 -11.61
N GLN A 296 13.85 21.60 -12.43
CA GLN A 296 12.59 22.35 -12.57
C GLN A 296 11.80 21.92 -13.83
N MET A 297 12.32 20.94 -14.58
CA MET A 297 11.62 20.38 -15.74
C MET A 297 10.30 19.73 -15.31
N VAL A 298 9.23 20.00 -16.04
CA VAL A 298 7.90 19.46 -15.76
C VAL A 298 7.31 18.86 -17.03
N HIS A 299 6.98 17.58 -16.98
CA HIS A 299 6.22 16.90 -18.02
C HIS A 299 4.75 17.33 -17.96
N PRO A 300 4.10 17.66 -19.10
CA PRO A 300 2.72 18.16 -19.11
C PRO A 300 1.72 17.23 -18.42
N LYS A 301 1.86 15.91 -18.60
CA LYS A 301 0.99 14.92 -17.94
C LYS A 301 1.20 14.89 -16.42
N ALA A 302 2.44 14.94 -15.96
CA ALA A 302 2.75 14.99 -14.53
C ALA A 302 2.19 16.27 -13.90
N LYS A 303 2.20 17.40 -14.62
CA LYS A 303 1.55 18.64 -14.18
C LYS A 303 0.04 18.50 -14.01
N ARG A 304 -0.64 17.84 -14.95
CA ARG A 304 -2.09 17.58 -14.84
C ARG A 304 -2.40 16.68 -13.63
N VAL A 305 -1.66 15.58 -13.48
CA VAL A 305 -1.81 14.66 -12.34
C VAL A 305 -1.52 15.37 -11.01
N GLN A 306 -0.48 16.21 -10.94
CA GLN A 306 -0.18 17.04 -9.78
C GLN A 306 -1.34 17.96 -9.42
N SER A 307 -1.95 18.60 -10.41
CA SER A 307 -3.07 19.52 -10.18
C SER A 307 -4.30 18.80 -9.62
N ILE A 308 -4.63 17.62 -10.17
CA ILE A 308 -5.72 16.77 -9.65
C ILE A 308 -5.39 16.30 -8.23
N HIS A 309 -4.18 15.78 -8.01
CA HIS A 309 -3.73 15.32 -6.69
C HIS A 309 -3.82 16.42 -5.65
N ASP A 310 -3.25 17.60 -5.94
CA ASP A 310 -3.16 18.72 -4.99
C ASP A 310 -4.55 19.27 -4.64
N GLN A 311 -5.46 19.31 -5.63
CA GLN A 311 -6.86 19.71 -5.43
C GLN A 311 -7.60 18.74 -4.49
N TYR A 312 -7.59 17.43 -4.76
CA TYR A 312 -8.27 16.46 -3.91
C TYR A 312 -7.65 16.35 -2.51
N CYS A 313 -6.31 16.39 -2.43
CA CYS A 313 -5.59 16.31 -1.16
C CYS A 313 -5.70 17.58 -0.32
N LYS A 314 -6.08 18.73 -0.92
CA LYS A 314 -6.00 20.07 -0.33
C LYS A 314 -4.57 20.38 0.13
N SER A 315 -3.60 20.08 -0.72
CA SER A 315 -2.18 20.05 -0.36
C SER A 315 -1.60 21.39 0.08
N ASP A 316 -2.22 22.48 -0.36
CA ASP A 316 -1.79 23.84 -0.06
C ASP A 316 -2.56 24.45 1.12
N SER A 317 -3.48 23.70 1.71
CA SER A 317 -4.28 24.16 2.85
C SER A 317 -3.56 23.99 4.20
N LEU A 318 -4.01 24.75 5.18
CA LEU A 318 -3.58 24.63 6.58
C LEU A 318 -4.47 23.69 7.40
N LEU A 319 -5.36 22.92 6.75
CA LEU A 319 -6.22 21.93 7.39
C LEU A 319 -5.38 20.84 8.06
N ASP A 320 -5.97 20.19 9.06
CA ASP A 320 -5.34 19.08 9.77
C ASP A 320 -5.12 17.89 8.83
N LEU A 321 -3.99 17.18 9.05
CA LEU A 321 -3.60 16.05 8.21
C LEU A 321 -4.26 14.75 8.67
N ALA A 322 -4.96 14.06 7.76
CA ALA A 322 -5.60 12.77 8.04
C ALA A 322 -5.56 11.78 6.86
#